data_AF-A0A7V8DKP4-F1
#
_entry.id   AF-A0A7V8DKP4-F1
#
_cell.length_a   1.000
_cell.length_b   1.000
_cell.length_c   1.000
_cell.angle_alpha   90.00
_cell.angle_beta   90.00
_cell.angle_gamma   90.00
#
_symmetry.space_group_name_H-M   'P 1'
#
loop_
_entity.id
_entity.type
_entity.pdbx_description
1 polymer ?
#
loop_
_entity_poly.entity_id
_entity_poly.type
_entity_poly.pdbx_seq_one_letter_code
_entity_poly.pdbx_strand_id
1 'polypeptide(L)' 'MIALRNHKNEDVVVKVLEPVPGDWTMLSNSHGYTKTSSRLVEFQVKVGKDQEVKLTYSVRMRY' A
#
# COMPACT_ATOMS: atom_id res chain seq x y z
N MET A 1 8.81 1.41 3.33
CA MET A 1 8.39 0.06 2.89
C MET A 1 7.56 -0.55 4.00
N ILE A 2 6.57 -1.37 3.67
CA ILE A 2 5.67 -2.04 4.61
C ILE A 2 5.73 -3.54 4.32
N ALA A 3 6.00 -4.36 5.34
CA ALA A 3 5.97 -5.82 5.21
C ALA A 3 4.62 -6.35 5.70
N LEU A 4 3.94 -7.11 4.84
CA LEU A 4 2.65 -7.72 5.12
C LEU A 4 2.85 -9.24 5.17
N ARG A 5 2.58 -9.84 6.33
CA ARG A 5 2.70 -11.28 6.53
C ARG A 5 1.34 -11.88 6.84
N ASN A 6 0.94 -12.87 6.06
CA ASN A 6 -0.30 -13.59 6.25
C ASN A 6 -0.02 -14.91 6.96
N HIS A 7 -0.44 -15.05 8.22
CA HIS A 7 -0.33 -16.30 8.97
C HIS A 7 -1.57 -17.21 8.85
N LYS A 8 -2.55 -16.83 8.02
CA LYS A 8 -3.76 -17.64 7.82
C LYS A 8 -3.47 -18.77 6.84
N ASN A 9 -4.35 -19.77 6.90
CA ASN A 9 -4.33 -20.93 6.00
C ASN A 9 -5.05 -20.68 4.66
N GLU A 10 -5.27 -19.42 4.30
CA GLU A 10 -6.02 -18.98 3.12
C GLU A 10 -5.34 -17.74 2.53
N ASP A 11 -5.57 -17.49 1.24
CA ASP A 11 -5.13 -16.26 0.59
C ASP A 11 -5.98 -15.07 1.06
N VAL A 12 -5.34 -13.95 1.35
CA VAL A 12 -6.04 -12.74 1.79
C VAL A 12 -5.67 -11.53 0.95
N VAL A 13 -6.59 -10.58 0.89
CA VAL A 13 -6.33 -9.23 0.36
C VAL A 13 -6.24 -8.28 1.54
N VAL A 14 -5.05 -7.74 1.77
CA VAL A 14 -4.82 -6.73 2.79
C VAL A 14 -5.05 -5.35 2.17
N LYS A 15 -5.98 -4.61 2.75
CA LYS A 15 -6.25 -3.21 2.41
C LYS A 15 -5.38 -2.32 3.30
N VAL A 16 -4.41 -1.63 2.70
CA VAL A 16 -3.54 -0.68 3.40
C VAL A 16 -4.00 0.74 3.08
N LEU A 17 -4.30 1.52 4.11
CA LEU A 17 -4.70 2.91 4.02
C LEU A 17 -3.57 3.79 4.56
N GLU A 18 -2.84 4.44 3.67
CA GLU A 18 -1.70 5.30 4.03
C GLU A 18 -2.09 6.78 3.92
N PRO A 19 -2.18 7.51 5.05
CA PRO A 19 -2.32 8.96 5.03
C PRO A 19 -1.04 9.61 4.51
N VAL A 20 -1.16 10.42 3.46
CA VAL A 20 -0.06 11.22 2.92
C VAL A 20 -0.43 12.69 3.06
N PRO A 21 0.22 13.43 3.97
CA PRO A 21 -0.11 14.83 4.21
C PRO A 21 0.31 15.73 3.03
N GLY A 22 -0.33 16.90 2.94
CA GLY A 22 -0.03 17.90 1.93
C GLY A 22 -0.44 17.50 0.51
N ASP A 23 0.05 18.27 -0.46
CA ASP A 23 -0.05 17.89 -1.86
C ASP A 23 1.08 16.92 -2.20
N TRP A 24 0.74 15.83 -2.87
CA TRP A 24 1.71 14.81 -3.22
C TRP A 24 1.41 14.16 -4.56
N THR A 25 2.46 13.62 -5.17
CA THR A 25 2.37 12.83 -6.39
C THR A 25 3.08 11.50 -6.18
N MET A 26 2.45 10.40 -6.61
CA MET A 26 3.09 9.09 -6.59
C MET A 26 4.22 9.07 -7.61
N LEU A 27 5.43 8.67 -7.19
CA LEU A 27 6.57 8.49 -8.09
C LEU A 27 6.74 7.03 -8.49
N SER A 28 6.59 6.12 -7.54
CA SER A 28 6.71 4.68 -7.77
C SER A 28 5.89 3.89 -6.76
N ASN A 29 5.44 2.71 -7.16
CA ASN A 29 4.63 1.81 -6.34
C ASN A 29 4.84 0.37 -6.81
N SER A 30 5.05 -0.57 -5.87
CA SER A 30 5.16 -2.00 -6.21
C SER A 30 3.80 -2.66 -6.45
N HIS A 31 2.72 -2.07 -5.94
CA HIS A 31 1.36 -2.58 -6.07
C HIS A 31 0.43 -1.47 -6.56
N GLY A 32 -0.66 -1.86 -7.23
CA GLY A 32 -1.70 -0.93 -7.64
C GLY A 32 -2.23 -0.13 -6.45
N TYR A 33 -2.48 1.16 -6.67
CA TYR A 33 -3.00 2.06 -5.65
C TYR A 33 -4.21 2.81 -6.17
N THR A 34 -5.07 3.22 -5.24
CA THR A 34 -6.19 4.13 -5.50
C THR A 34 -6.02 5.35 -4.62
N LYS A 35 -6.01 6.54 -5.23
CA LYS A 35 -6.06 7.81 -4.48
C LYS A 35 -7.50 8.07 -4.06
N THR A 36 -7.87 7.62 -2.87
CA THR A 36 -9.26 7.70 -2.35
C THR A 36 -9.61 9.09 -1.84
N SER A 37 -8.60 9.91 -1.49
CA SER A 37 -8.77 11.35 -1.24
C SER A 37 -7.50 12.12 -1.59
N SER A 38 -7.51 13.44 -1.45
CA SER A 38 -6.31 14.26 -1.63
C SER A 38 -5.14 13.84 -0.72
N ARG A 39 -5.43 13.22 0.44
CA ARG A 39 -4.46 12.87 1.48
C ARG A 39 -4.44 11.39 1.87
N LEU A 40 -5.12 10.53 1.11
CA LEU A 40 -5.21 9.11 1.42
C LEU A 40 -4.94 8.28 0.18
N VAL A 41 -4.05 7.32 0.30
CA VAL A 41 -3.80 6.31 -0.70
C VAL A 41 -4.17 4.94 -0.16
N GLU A 42 -4.88 4.17 -0.97
CA GLU A 42 -5.29 2.81 -0.67
C GLU A 42 -4.50 1.84 -1.55
N PHE A 43 -3.94 0.80 -0.94
CA PHE A 43 -3.35 -0.33 -1.64
C PHE A 43 -4.14 -1.59 -1.33
N GLN A 44 -4.38 -2.41 -2.35
CA GLN A 44 -4.93 -3.76 -2.20
C GLN A 44 -3.82 -4.76 -2.51
N VAL A 45 -3.27 -5.37 -1.46
CA VAL A 45 -2.13 -6.28 -1.58
C VAL A 45 -2.62 -7.70 -1.33
N LYS A 46 -2.52 -8.54 -2.36
CA LYS A 46 -2.75 -9.99 -2.23
C LYS A 46 -1.57 -10.59 -1.49
N VAL A 47 -1.83 -11.24 -0.36
CA VAL A 47 -0.82 -11.97 0.41
C VAL A 47 -1.30 -13.42 0.48
N GLY A 48 -0.58 -14.32 -0.20
CA GLY A 48 -0.92 -15.73 -0.21
C GLY A 48 -0.86 -16.35 1.18
N LYS A 49 -1.45 -17.54 1.34
CA LYS A 49 -1.35 -18.35 2.56
C LYS A 49 0.11 -18.48 3.05
N ASP A 50 0.35 -18.18 4.32
CA ASP A 50 1.66 -18.29 4.98
C ASP A 50 2.80 -17.53 4.27
N GLN A 51 2.47 -16.52 3.45
CA GLN A 51 3.44 -15.71 2.71
C GLN A 51 3.66 -14.33 3.32
N GLU A 52 4.81 -13.74 2.97
CA GLU A 52 5.13 -12.35 3.21
C GLU A 52 5.26 -11.61 1.88
N VAL A 53 4.66 -10.42 1.81
CA VAL A 53 4.73 -9.51 0.66
C VAL A 53 5.18 -8.13 1.13
N LYS A 54 6.07 -7.50 0.37
CA LYS A 54 6.58 -6.16 0.67
C LYS A 54 5.93 -5.11 -0.22
N LEU A 55 5.20 -4.19 0.40
CA LEU A 55 4.68 -2.99 -0.24
C LEU A 55 5.73 -1.87 -0.18
N THR A 56 6.16 -1.39 -1.35
CA THR A 56 7.08 -0.27 -1.50
C THR A 56 6.43 0.80 -2.34
N TYR A 57 6.56 2.05 -1.90
CA TYR A 57 6.05 3.21 -2.62
C TYR A 57 6.88 4.44 -2.27
N SER A 58 6.96 5.39 -3.20
CA SER A 58 7.65 6.66 -3.03
C SER A 58 6.75 7.80 -3.48
N VAL A 59 6.51 8.77 -2.60
CA VAL A 59 5.75 9.98 -2.90
C VAL A 59 6.68 11.18 -2.99
N ARG A 60 6.36 12.14 -3.86
CA ARG A 60 6.94 13.47 -3.83
C ARG A 60 5.94 14.42 -3.18
N MET A 61 6.32 15.00 -2.05
CA MET A 61 5.54 16.07 -1.43
C MET A 61 5.83 17.41 -2.10
N ARG A 62 4.79 18.21 -2.27
CA ARG A 62 4.85 19.64 -2.60
C ARG A 62 4.41 20.39 -1.34
N TYR A 63 5.28 21.28 -0.87
CA TYR A 63 5.06 22.11 0.31
C TYR A 63 4.56 23.49 -0.12
#